data_AF-A0AAP8EXH4-F1
#
_entry.id   AF-A0AAP8EXH4-F1
#
_cell.length_a   1.000
_cell.length_b   1.000
_cell.length_c   1.000
_cell.angle_alpha   90.00
_cell.angle_beta   90.00
_cell.angle_gamma   90.00
#
_symmetry.space_group_name_H-M   'P 1'
#
loop_
_entity.id
_entity.type
_entity.pdbx_description
1 polymer ?
#
loop_
_entity_poly.entity_id
_entity_poly.type
_entity_poly.pdbx_seq_one_letter_code
_entity_poly.pdbx_strand_id
1 'polypeptide(L)'
;QIIIGAQYVEAAGVALGLKKRKKDAVAFVYTGDGGSSQGDTYEGINFASAYKAPLVAFIQNNGYAISTPRELQTAAPHVAAKGWAAGAPSIVVDGNDAIAMYLAAKEARAWAVAGNGPVVIEA
;
A
#
# COMPACT_ATOMS: atom_id res chain seq x y z
N GLN A 1 -20.64 -7.97 9.70
CA GLN A 1 -19.88 -7.47 8.54
C GLN A 1 -18.41 -7.45 8.93
N ILE A 2 -17.54 -8.02 8.11
CA ILE A 2 -16.09 -7.88 8.29
C ILE A 2 -15.68 -6.60 7.56
N ILE A 3 -14.93 -5.73 8.24
CA ILE A 3 -14.42 -4.48 7.67
C ILE A 3 -13.06 -4.78 7.04
N ILE A 4 -12.92 -4.47 5.75
CA ILE A 4 -11.69 -4.69 4.98
C ILE A 4 -11.22 -3.34 4.45
N GLY A 5 -9.92 -3.08 4.47
CA GLY A 5 -9.32 -1.87 3.90
C GLY A 5 -9.29 -0.66 4.84
N ALA A 6 -10.16 -0.60 5.85
CA ALA A 6 -10.22 0.52 6.81
C ALA A 6 -8.87 0.84 7.49
N GLN A 7 -8.03 -0.16 7.69
CA GLN A 7 -6.69 0.05 8.27
C GLN A 7 -5.79 0.96 7.43
N TYR A 8 -6.10 1.19 6.14
CA TYR A 8 -5.31 2.08 5.28
C TYR A 8 -5.46 3.55 5.66
N VAL A 9 -6.68 4.00 5.99
CA VAL A 9 -6.89 5.38 6.45
C VAL A 9 -6.29 5.60 7.85
N GLU A 10 -6.38 4.59 8.71
CA GLU A 10 -5.73 4.61 10.04
C GLU A 10 -4.21 4.70 9.91
N ALA A 11 -3.61 3.83 9.08
CA ALA A 11 -2.17 3.82 8.84
C ALA A 11 -1.67 5.12 8.20
N ALA A 12 -2.44 5.73 7.31
CA ALA A 12 -2.12 7.04 6.74
C ALA A 12 -2.08 8.14 7.81
N GLY A 13 -3.01 8.10 8.77
CA GLY A 13 -3.01 8.97 9.95
C GLY A 13 -1.78 8.74 10.85
N VAL A 14 -1.43 7.47 11.11
CA VAL A 14 -0.22 7.11 11.85
C VAL A 14 1.04 7.63 11.14
N ALA A 15 1.16 7.40 9.84
CA ALA A 15 2.27 7.88 9.01
C ALA A 15 2.43 9.40 9.11
N LEU A 16 1.34 10.15 8.98
CA LEU A 16 1.36 11.60 9.15
C LEU A 16 1.79 12.00 10.57
N GLY A 17 1.35 11.27 11.59
CA GLY A 17 1.81 11.43 12.97
C GLY A 17 3.32 11.23 13.13
N LEU A 18 3.89 10.18 12.54
CA LEU A 18 5.33 9.91 12.54
C LEU A 18 6.10 11.06 11.90
N LYS A 19 5.63 11.54 10.74
CA LYS A 19 6.19 12.72 10.06
C LYS A 19 6.18 13.96 10.93
N LYS A 20 5.03 14.31 11.50
CA LYS A 20 4.88 15.51 12.37
C LYS A 20 5.78 15.44 13.61
N ARG A 21 6.02 14.24 14.13
CA ARG A 21 6.91 13.99 15.28
C ARG A 21 8.38 13.79 14.89
N LYS A 22 8.74 13.99 13.62
CA LYS A 22 10.10 13.83 13.07
C LYS A 22 10.74 12.49 13.46
N LYS A 23 9.97 11.41 13.40
CA LYS A 23 10.45 10.06 13.68
C LYS A 23 11.06 9.45 12.42
N ASP A 24 12.22 8.80 12.56
CA ASP A 24 12.79 7.90 11.54
C ASP A 24 12.03 6.56 11.57
N ALA A 25 10.77 6.61 11.14
CA ALA A 25 9.86 5.49 11.14
C ALA A 25 8.86 5.60 9.99
N VAL A 26 8.38 4.45 9.54
CA VAL A 26 7.39 4.31 8.48
C VAL A 26 6.22 3.48 9.02
N ALA A 27 5.01 3.77 8.57
CA ALA A 27 3.87 2.89 8.80
C ALA A 27 3.79 1.89 7.65
N PHE A 28 3.80 0.59 7.97
CA PHE A 28 3.47 -0.45 7.02
C PHE A 28 2.01 -0.84 7.16
N VAL A 29 1.31 -1.03 6.04
CA VAL A 29 -0.07 -1.48 6.02
C VAL A 29 -0.27 -2.53 4.94
N TYR A 30 -1.13 -3.51 5.22
CA TYR A 30 -1.31 -4.70 4.38
C TYR A 30 -2.80 -4.92 4.10
N THR A 31 -3.12 -5.39 2.89
CA THR A 31 -4.42 -5.95 2.52
C THR A 31 -4.26 -6.96 1.38
N GLY A 32 -5.32 -7.67 1.01
CA GLY A 32 -5.35 -8.53 -0.17
C GLY A 32 -5.84 -7.80 -1.42
N ASP A 33 -5.77 -8.45 -2.59
CA ASP A 33 -6.37 -7.96 -3.84
C ASP A 33 -7.87 -7.63 -3.66
N GLY A 34 -8.59 -8.43 -2.89
CA GLY A 34 -9.98 -8.17 -2.50
C GLY A 34 -10.16 -6.82 -1.80
N GLY A 35 -9.35 -6.58 -0.76
CA GLY A 35 -9.42 -5.37 0.03
C GLY A 35 -8.97 -4.11 -0.71
N SER A 36 -8.15 -4.27 -1.75
CA SER A 36 -7.77 -3.16 -2.63
C SER A 36 -8.95 -2.52 -3.37
N SER A 37 -10.10 -3.20 -3.46
CA SER A 37 -11.34 -2.65 -4.05
C SER A 37 -12.20 -1.86 -3.06
N GLN A 38 -11.84 -1.81 -1.78
CA GLN A 38 -12.51 -0.97 -0.78
C GLN A 38 -12.06 0.49 -0.93
N GLY A 39 -13.00 1.42 -0.80
CA GLY A 39 -12.74 2.86 -0.92
C GLY A 39 -11.63 3.35 0.01
N ASP A 40 -11.67 2.90 1.26
CA ASP A 40 -10.69 3.21 2.31
C ASP A 40 -9.24 2.93 1.90
N THR A 41 -9.01 1.90 1.08
CA THR A 41 -7.66 1.61 0.57
C THR A 41 -7.14 2.74 -0.30
N TYR A 42 -7.95 3.21 -1.25
CA TYR A 42 -7.58 4.33 -2.10
C TYR A 42 -7.49 5.63 -1.31
N GLU A 43 -8.45 5.89 -0.41
CA GLU A 43 -8.45 7.08 0.43
C GLU A 43 -7.19 7.20 1.29
N GLY A 44 -6.76 6.09 1.92
CA GLY A 44 -5.53 6.06 2.71
C GLY A 44 -4.27 6.32 1.88
N ILE A 45 -4.18 5.72 0.69
CA ILE A 45 -3.04 5.96 -0.23
C ILE A 45 -3.04 7.42 -0.72
N ASN A 46 -4.19 7.92 -1.19
CA ASN A 46 -4.34 9.30 -1.66
C ASN A 46 -4.02 10.33 -0.57
N PHE A 47 -4.50 10.11 0.66
CA PHE A 47 -4.16 10.95 1.80
C PHE A 47 -2.65 10.93 2.07
N ALA A 48 -2.04 9.75 2.16
CA ALA A 48 -0.60 9.63 2.40
C ALA A 48 0.22 10.33 1.30
N SER A 49 -0.20 10.24 0.04
CA SER A 49 0.43 10.94 -1.08
C SER A 49 0.34 12.45 -0.94
N ALA A 50 -0.87 12.98 -0.73
CA ALA A 50 -1.11 14.41 -0.60
C ALA A 50 -0.26 15.05 0.51
N TYR A 51 -0.12 14.35 1.64
CA TYR A 51 0.68 14.82 2.77
C TYR A 51 2.15 14.41 2.70
N LYS A 52 2.59 13.67 1.67
CA LYS A 52 3.90 13.01 1.61
C LYS A 52 4.23 12.30 2.93
N ALA A 53 3.30 11.49 3.42
CA ALA A 53 3.43 10.76 4.67
C ALA A 53 4.27 9.47 4.47
N PRO A 54 5.09 9.08 5.46
CA PRO A 54 5.92 7.87 5.39
C PRO A 54 5.05 6.61 5.60
N LEU A 55 4.39 6.18 4.53
CA LEU A 55 3.55 4.98 4.47
C LEU A 55 4.07 4.03 3.39
N VAL A 56 4.13 2.73 3.69
CA VAL A 56 4.35 1.69 2.68
C VAL A 56 3.15 0.76 2.71
N ALA A 57 2.46 0.69 1.58
CA ALA A 57 1.23 -0.05 1.41
C ALA A 57 1.49 -1.35 0.62
N PHE A 58 1.17 -2.49 1.21
CA PHE A 58 1.29 -3.80 0.59
C PHE A 58 -0.07 -4.34 0.17
N ILE A 59 -0.20 -4.74 -1.08
CA ILE A 59 -1.37 -5.48 -1.57
C ILE A 59 -0.91 -6.88 -1.94
N GLN A 60 -1.33 -7.86 -1.15
CA GLN A 60 -1.05 -9.28 -1.36
C GLN A 60 -2.04 -9.83 -2.40
N ASN A 61 -1.59 -9.98 -3.64
CA ASN A 61 -2.39 -10.45 -4.74
C ASN A 61 -2.22 -11.97 -4.91
N ASN A 62 -2.96 -12.73 -4.10
CA ASN A 62 -2.97 -14.19 -4.17
C ASN A 62 -3.91 -14.75 -5.27
N GLY A 63 -4.53 -13.87 -6.06
CA GLY A 63 -5.43 -14.20 -7.15
C GLY A 63 -6.90 -14.35 -6.79
N TYR A 64 -7.28 -14.30 -5.51
CA TYR A 64 -8.66 -14.53 -5.07
C TYR A 64 -9.09 -13.75 -3.82
N ALA A 65 -10.28 -13.17 -3.89
CA ALA A 65 -11.03 -12.68 -2.73
C ALA A 65 -12.15 -13.67 -2.37
N ILE A 66 -11.84 -14.62 -1.47
CA ILE A 66 -12.71 -15.75 -1.08
C ILE A 66 -13.01 -16.67 -2.26
N SER A 67 -14.02 -16.35 -3.08
CA SER A 67 -14.39 -17.11 -4.29
C SER A 67 -14.35 -16.24 -5.55
N THR A 68 -14.07 -14.95 -5.40
CA THR A 68 -13.98 -14.01 -6.53
C THR A 68 -12.56 -14.03 -7.10
N PRO A 69 -12.36 -14.51 -8.33
CA PRO A 69 -11.05 -14.46 -8.98
C PRO A 69 -10.65 -13.02 -9.30
N ARG A 70 -9.33 -12.79 -9.39
CA ARG A 70 -8.72 -11.47 -9.60
C ARG A 70 -9.29 -10.69 -10.79
N GLU A 71 -9.62 -11.38 -11.88
CA GLU A 71 -10.19 -10.79 -13.11
C GLU A 71 -11.59 -10.17 -12.91
N LEU A 72 -12.38 -10.69 -11.95
CA LEU A 72 -13.68 -10.13 -11.58
C LEU A 72 -13.56 -9.04 -10.50
N GLN A 73 -12.39 -8.93 -9.83
CA GLN A 73 -12.18 -8.03 -8.72
C GLN A 73 -11.93 -6.58 -9.16
N THR A 74 -11.16 -6.38 -10.23
CA THR A 74 -10.90 -5.07 -10.85
C THR A 74 -10.26 -5.23 -12.23
N ALA A 75 -10.60 -4.32 -13.15
CA ALA A 75 -10.05 -4.30 -14.51
C ALA A 75 -8.58 -3.86 -14.61
N ALA A 76 -7.99 -3.36 -13.52
CA ALA A 76 -6.57 -2.99 -13.52
C ALA A 76 -5.69 -4.25 -13.72
N PRO A 77 -4.71 -4.25 -14.66
CA PRO A 77 -3.81 -5.38 -14.87
C PRO A 77 -3.00 -5.73 -13.61
N HIS A 78 -2.63 -4.71 -12.84
CA HIS A 78 -1.91 -4.80 -11.57
C HIS A 78 -2.64 -3.97 -10.52
N VAL A 79 -2.81 -4.50 -9.30
CA VAL A 79 -3.41 -3.73 -8.21
C VAL A 79 -2.50 -2.59 -7.75
N ALA A 80 -1.18 -2.71 -8.00
CA ALA A 80 -0.21 -1.62 -7.82
C ALA A 80 -0.62 -0.33 -8.54
N ALA A 81 -1.34 -0.41 -9.67
CA ALA A 81 -1.80 0.77 -10.43
C ALA A 81 -2.69 1.73 -9.60
N LYS A 82 -3.30 1.24 -8.51
CA LYS A 82 -4.06 2.08 -7.56
C LYS A 82 -3.18 3.14 -6.88
N GLY A 83 -1.89 2.84 -6.67
CA GLY A 83 -0.93 3.81 -6.17
C GLY A 83 -0.64 4.92 -7.17
N TRP A 84 -0.52 4.59 -8.46
CA TRP A 84 -0.31 5.59 -9.52
C TRP A 84 -1.45 6.59 -9.63
N ALA A 85 -2.70 6.15 -9.45
CA ALA A 85 -3.86 7.05 -9.41
C ALA A 85 -3.75 8.12 -8.30
N ALA A 86 -3.04 7.79 -7.23
CA ALA A 86 -2.74 8.68 -6.11
C ALA A 86 -1.34 9.32 -6.20
N GLY A 87 -0.62 9.20 -7.32
CA GLY A 87 0.74 9.72 -7.47
C GLY A 87 1.81 9.03 -6.63
N ALA A 88 1.53 7.85 -6.07
CA ALA A 88 2.49 7.05 -5.31
C ALA A 88 3.29 6.12 -6.25
N PRO A 89 4.64 6.09 -6.16
CA PRO A 89 5.43 5.03 -6.78
C PRO A 89 4.87 3.66 -6.42
N SER A 90 4.76 2.79 -7.41
CA SER A 90 4.17 1.46 -7.23
C SER A 90 4.99 0.41 -7.95
N ILE A 91 5.25 -0.72 -7.29
CA ILE A 91 6.08 -1.81 -7.79
C ILE A 91 5.35 -3.15 -7.62
N VAL A 92 5.57 -4.06 -8.57
CA VAL A 92 5.11 -5.46 -8.51
C VAL A 92 6.33 -6.32 -8.23
N VAL A 93 6.23 -7.20 -7.25
CA VAL A 93 7.31 -8.06 -6.76
C VAL A 93 6.79 -9.49 -6.70
N ASP A 94 7.65 -10.49 -6.93
CA ASP A 94 7.28 -11.88 -6.68
C ASP A 94 7.15 -12.12 -5.18
N GLY A 95 5.93 -12.29 -4.68
CA GLY A 95 5.64 -12.54 -3.27
C GLY A 95 6.25 -13.84 -2.71
N ASN A 96 6.67 -14.78 -3.57
CA ASN A 96 7.34 -16.02 -3.15
C ASN A 96 8.88 -15.86 -3.07
N ASP A 97 9.45 -14.79 -3.61
CA ASP A 97 10.87 -14.48 -3.47
C ASP A 97 11.09 -13.58 -2.24
N ALA A 98 11.46 -14.20 -1.11
CA ALA A 98 11.70 -13.50 0.14
C ALA A 98 12.83 -12.46 0.05
N ILE A 99 13.81 -12.66 -0.82
CA ILE A 99 14.92 -11.71 -1.01
C ILE A 99 14.41 -10.50 -1.79
N ALA A 100 13.66 -10.71 -2.88
CA ALA A 100 13.04 -9.63 -3.64
C ALA A 100 12.10 -8.80 -2.75
N MET A 101 11.27 -9.46 -1.94
CA MET A 101 10.38 -8.79 -0.99
C MET A 101 11.14 -7.97 0.05
N TYR A 102 12.22 -8.49 0.61
CA TYR A 102 13.05 -7.75 1.56
C TYR A 102 13.67 -6.50 0.92
N LEU A 103 14.24 -6.62 -0.28
CA LEU A 103 14.86 -5.51 -0.99
C LEU A 103 13.83 -4.43 -1.35
N ALA A 104 12.67 -4.83 -1.86
CA ALA A 104 11.57 -3.92 -2.18
C ALA A 104 11.07 -3.17 -0.94
N ALA A 105 10.83 -3.87 0.17
CA ALA A 105 10.38 -3.26 1.41
C ALA A 105 11.43 -2.29 2.00
N LYS A 106 12.71 -2.66 1.92
CA LYS A 106 13.83 -1.84 2.40
C LYS A 106 13.95 -0.54 1.60
N GLU A 107 13.87 -0.62 0.28
CA GLU A 107 13.92 0.54 -0.61
C GLU A 107 12.70 1.45 -0.41
N ALA A 108 11.49 0.86 -0.34
CA ALA A 108 10.27 1.60 -0.08
C ALA A 108 10.30 2.32 1.27
N ARG A 109 10.84 1.69 2.33
CA ARG A 109 11.07 2.34 3.62
C ARG A 109 12.00 3.54 3.47
N ALA A 110 13.14 3.37 2.79
CA ALA A 110 14.14 4.42 2.62
C ALA A 110 13.54 5.64 1.89
N TRP A 111 12.80 5.39 0.80
CA TRP A 111 12.05 6.40 0.05
C TRP A 111 11.06 7.16 0.94
N ALA A 112 10.21 6.42 1.66
CA ALA A 112 9.13 7.00 2.45
C ALA A 112 9.66 7.84 3.62
N VAL A 113 10.68 7.34 4.34
CA VAL A 113 11.33 8.05 5.45
C VAL A 113 12.07 9.30 4.98
N ALA A 114 12.62 9.30 3.76
CA ALA A 114 13.24 10.49 3.17
C ALA A 114 12.24 11.63 2.87
N GLY A 115 10.94 11.42 3.13
CA GLY A 115 9.90 12.43 2.98
C GLY A 115 9.34 12.54 1.56
N ASN A 116 9.63 11.55 0.70
CA ASN A 116 9.18 11.52 -0.68
C ASN A 116 7.72 11.10 -0.85
N GLY A 117 7.08 10.62 0.23
CA GLY A 117 5.70 10.15 0.24
C GLY A 117 5.58 8.63 0.25
N PRO A 118 4.38 8.09 0.03
CA PRO A 118 4.13 6.67 0.16
C PRO A 118 4.68 5.86 -1.01
N VAL A 119 4.76 4.55 -0.82
CA VAL A 119 5.04 3.56 -1.88
C VAL A 119 4.00 2.44 -1.79
N VAL A 120 3.55 1.94 -2.94
CA VAL A 120 2.68 0.76 -3.03
C VAL A 120 3.46 -0.43 -3.56
N ILE A 121 3.37 -1.57 -2.90
CA ILE A 121 3.98 -2.83 -3.30
C ILE A 121 2.85 -3.84 -3.53
N GLU A 122 2.77 -4.38 -4.74
CA GLU A 122 1.99 -5.57 -5.04
C GLU A 122 2.90 -6.79 -4.97
N ALA A 123 2.44 -7.84 -4.29
CA ALA A 123 3.17 -9.08 -4.07
C ALA A 123 2.27 -10.30 -4.23
#